data_AF-B0RD43-F1
#
_entry.id   AF-B0RD43-F1
#
_cell.length_a   1.000
_cell.length_b   1.000
_cell.length_c   1.000
_cell.angle_alpha   90.00
_cell.angle_beta   90.00
_cell.angle_gamma   90.00
#
_symmetry.space_group_name_H-M   'P 1'
#
loop_
_entity.id
_entity.type
_entity.pdbx_description
1 polymer ?
#
loop_
_entity_poly.entity_id
_entity_poly.type
_entity_poly.pdbx_seq_one_letter_code
_entity_poly.pdbx_strand_id
1 'polypeptide(L)'
;MSVLFRRAEVADLPALMHLETTTFVSDAWSADAMRGELTARHGWYVVAVDEADGAILGYAGLSCPRGAHAADVQTIAVADGSRGRGIGRALLTRLVAEAHARGAREVLLEVRADNPVAQALYASLGFEAIAVRPHYYQPDDVDAVVMRAALAATPPAVAEPRDAPAERAGSTVPHAPAHADGDAAPDAGPLVLGIETSCDETGIGIVRGQTLLANVISSSMDEHARYGGVVPEVAARAHLEALTPAIDAALAEAGVALRDLDAVAVTAGPGLSGALMVGVGAAKALAVALDIPLHGVNHLVGHVGADLLSTDGRPGVPLETPSIALLVSGGHTSLLLVRDLVDDVELLGETIDDAAGEAFDKVARVLGLPYPGGPHIDRVAADGDPKAIRFPRGLSLPKDMERHRYDFSFSGLKTAVARWVEKRQDAGEPVPVADVAASFREAVVDVLLTKAVAACVDHGIPRLLLGGGVVANARVRELAAERCRAAGIELRIPPLSLCTDNGAMIAALGARLIESGRAPSGLAFGADSTLPVTVVQVD
;
A
#
# COMPACT_ATOMS: atom_id res chain seq x y z
N MET A 1 40.29 -2.17 30.80
CA MET A 1 39.27 -2.98 30.11
C MET A 1 39.44 -2.77 28.64
N SER A 2 39.74 -3.84 27.92
CA SER A 2 39.81 -3.85 26.47
C SER A 2 38.43 -4.27 25.94
N VAL A 3 37.94 -3.59 24.90
CA VAL A 3 36.59 -3.79 24.37
C VAL A 3 36.70 -4.27 22.93
N LEU A 4 36.17 -5.47 22.67
CA LEU A 4 36.10 -6.06 21.34
C LEU A 4 34.77 -5.68 20.69
N PHE A 5 34.80 -5.30 19.41
CA PHE A 5 33.59 -5.05 18.63
C PHE A 5 33.45 -6.13 17.57
N ARG A 6 32.32 -6.82 17.54
CA ARG A 6 32.02 -7.85 16.55
C ARG A 6 30.57 -7.79 16.10
N ARG A 7 30.27 -8.46 14.99
CA ARG A 7 28.90 -8.64 14.53
C ARG A 7 28.10 -9.38 15.62
N ALA A 8 26.87 -8.92 15.84
CA ALA A 8 25.93 -9.60 16.72
C ALA A 8 25.46 -10.90 16.07
N GLU A 9 25.32 -11.94 16.88
CA GLU A 9 24.79 -13.24 16.48
C GLU A 9 23.46 -13.50 17.17
N VAL A 10 22.65 -14.41 16.63
CA VAL A 10 21.36 -14.79 17.26
C VAL A 10 21.56 -15.32 18.68
N ALA A 11 22.73 -15.90 18.98
CA ALA A 11 23.10 -16.35 20.32
C ALA A 11 23.25 -15.19 21.33
N ASP A 12 23.52 -13.97 20.87
CA ASP A 12 23.64 -12.78 21.73
C ASP A 12 22.27 -12.23 22.16
N LEU A 13 21.18 -12.68 21.53
CA LEU A 13 19.83 -12.15 21.73
C LEU A 13 19.42 -12.02 23.21
N PRO A 14 19.66 -12.99 24.11
CA PRO A 14 19.31 -12.83 25.52
C PRO A 14 20.02 -11.63 26.19
N ALA A 15 21.30 -11.41 25.88
CA ALA A 15 22.09 -10.32 26.42
C ALA A 15 21.69 -8.97 25.79
N LEU A 16 21.37 -8.96 24.49
CA LEU A 16 20.80 -7.78 23.81
C LEU A 16 19.46 -7.38 24.41
N MET A 17 18.56 -8.34 24.64
CA MET A 17 17.25 -8.08 25.25
C MET A 17 17.36 -7.58 26.69
N HIS A 18 18.36 -8.06 27.44
CA HIS A 18 18.63 -7.52 28.76
C HIS A 18 19.05 -6.04 28.69
N LEU A 19 19.96 -5.67 27.78
CA LEU A 19 20.35 -4.28 27.57
C LEU A 19 19.20 -3.41 27.04
N GLU A 20 18.40 -3.96 26.13
CA GLU A 20 17.26 -3.29 25.52
C GLU A 20 16.22 -2.91 26.56
N THR A 21 15.74 -3.89 27.33
CA THR A 21 14.69 -3.67 28.34
C THR A 21 15.15 -2.86 29.55
N THR A 22 16.46 -2.83 29.83
CA THR A 22 17.02 -1.99 30.90
C THR A 22 17.34 -0.57 30.43
N THR A 23 17.60 -0.36 29.14
CA THR A 23 17.91 0.96 28.57
C THR A 23 16.66 1.70 28.12
N PHE A 24 15.67 1.00 27.56
CA PHE A 24 14.45 1.56 27.00
C PHE A 24 13.24 1.01 27.75
N VAL A 25 12.73 1.78 28.71
CA VAL A 25 11.69 1.30 29.65
C VAL A 25 10.32 1.20 28.97
N SER A 26 10.00 2.15 28.09
CA SER A 26 8.72 2.29 27.38
C SER A 26 8.81 1.89 25.90
N ASP A 27 9.99 2.00 25.30
CA ASP A 27 10.22 1.85 23.85
C ASP A 27 11.02 0.58 23.48
N ALA A 28 11.26 -0.33 24.43
CA ALA A 28 12.05 -1.54 24.18
C ALA A 28 11.38 -2.43 23.13
N TRP A 29 12.20 -2.92 22.21
CA TRP A 29 11.76 -3.89 21.22
C TRP A 29 11.38 -5.23 21.86
N SER A 30 10.52 -5.99 21.17
CA SER A 30 10.27 -7.37 21.56
C SER A 30 11.45 -8.27 21.16
N ALA A 31 11.61 -9.39 21.87
CA ALA A 31 12.65 -10.38 21.55
C ALA A 31 12.49 -10.95 20.13
N ASP A 32 11.26 -11.05 19.63
CA ASP A 32 10.98 -11.53 18.28
C ASP A 32 11.34 -10.48 17.22
N ALA A 33 11.07 -9.19 17.46
CA ALA A 33 11.50 -8.10 16.57
C ALA A 33 13.02 -8.02 16.49
N MET A 34 13.70 -8.04 17.64
CA MET A 34 15.17 -8.05 17.71
C MET A 34 15.78 -9.26 16.99
N ARG A 35 15.18 -10.46 17.17
CA ARG A 35 15.59 -11.66 16.44
C ARG A 35 15.42 -11.50 14.94
N GLY A 36 14.28 -10.95 14.51
CA GLY A 36 14.00 -10.66 13.10
C GLY A 36 15.11 -9.83 12.48
N GLU A 37 15.47 -8.73 13.15
CA GLU A 37 16.49 -7.78 12.70
C GLU A 37 17.91 -8.35 12.69
N LEU A 38 18.28 -9.17 13.68
CA LEU A 38 19.57 -9.89 13.69
C LEU A 38 19.72 -10.85 12.49
N THR A 39 18.61 -11.40 12.00
CA THR A 39 18.58 -12.36 10.89
C THR A 39 18.28 -11.73 9.53
N ALA A 40 17.82 -10.48 9.52
CA ALA A 40 17.46 -9.76 8.31
C ALA A 40 18.69 -9.49 7.43
N ARG A 41 18.53 -9.62 6.11
CA ARG A 41 19.62 -9.34 5.16
C ARG A 41 19.96 -7.84 5.07
N HIS A 42 19.00 -6.97 5.38
CA HIS A 42 19.19 -5.52 5.44
C HIS A 42 19.74 -5.06 6.80
N GLY A 43 19.50 -5.82 7.87
CA GLY A 43 19.99 -5.55 9.21
C GLY A 43 21.50 -5.77 9.35
N TRP A 44 22.15 -4.90 10.12
CA TRP A 44 23.51 -5.07 10.57
C TRP A 44 23.66 -4.60 12.01
N TYR A 45 23.96 -5.55 12.88
CA TYR A 45 24.06 -5.31 14.31
C TYR A 45 25.48 -5.58 14.79
N VAL A 46 25.98 -4.72 15.66
CA VAL A 46 27.31 -4.80 16.25
C VAL A 46 27.19 -4.76 17.77
N VAL A 47 27.98 -5.58 18.44
CA VAL A 47 28.09 -5.64 19.89
C VAL A 47 29.47 -5.19 20.35
N ALA A 48 29.52 -4.48 21.47
CA ALA A 48 30.72 -4.19 22.23
C ALA A 48 30.82 -5.19 23.39
N VAL A 49 31.93 -5.93 23.45
CA VAL A 49 32.13 -7.04 24.38
C VAL A 49 33.35 -6.75 25.25
N ASP A 50 33.26 -6.95 26.56
CA ASP A 50 34.44 -6.93 27.43
C ASP A 50 35.31 -8.17 27.15
N GLU A 51 36.58 -7.96 26.82
CA GLU A 51 37.50 -9.07 26.58
C GLU A 51 37.84 -9.87 27.84
N ALA A 52 37.62 -9.30 29.03
CA ALA A 52 37.95 -9.96 30.29
C ALA A 52 36.98 -11.11 30.64
N ASP A 53 35.69 -10.92 30.40
CA ASP A 53 34.63 -11.84 30.85
C ASP A 53 33.58 -12.16 29.76
N GLY A 54 33.68 -11.57 28.57
CA GLY A 54 32.76 -11.79 27.47
C GLY A 54 31.42 -11.07 27.60
N ALA A 55 31.26 -10.17 28.59
CA ALA A 55 30.01 -9.45 28.80
C ALA A 55 29.73 -8.45 27.68
N ILE A 56 28.49 -8.40 27.17
CA ILE A 56 28.07 -7.39 26.20
C ILE A 56 27.84 -6.07 26.95
N LEU A 57 28.64 -5.06 26.64
CA LEU A 57 28.64 -3.73 27.25
C LEU A 57 27.75 -2.73 26.50
N GLY A 58 27.39 -3.03 25.25
CA GLY A 58 26.54 -2.20 24.42
C GLY A 58 26.34 -2.81 23.04
N TYR A 59 25.36 -2.30 22.31
CA TYR A 59 25.07 -2.76 20.96
C TYR A 59 24.43 -1.66 20.12
N ALA A 60 24.49 -1.79 18.80
CA ALA A 60 23.80 -0.88 17.90
C ALA A 60 23.37 -1.60 16.62
N GLY A 61 22.25 -1.16 16.05
CA GLY A 61 21.64 -1.71 14.85
C GLY A 61 21.53 -0.70 13.71
N LEU A 62 21.82 -1.15 12.50
CA LEU A 62 21.66 -0.41 11.27
C LEU A 62 20.74 -1.20 10.34
N SER A 63 19.66 -0.57 9.87
CA SER A 63 18.92 -1.03 8.70
C SER A 63 19.52 -0.37 7.46
N CYS A 64 20.14 -1.17 6.60
CA CYS A 64 20.73 -0.69 5.36
C CYS A 64 20.54 -1.74 4.26
N PRO A 65 19.42 -1.67 3.53
CA PRO A 65 19.24 -2.47 2.32
C PRO A 65 20.35 -2.15 1.30
N ARG A 66 20.85 -3.17 0.60
CA ARG A 66 21.91 -2.96 -0.40
C ARG A 66 21.42 -2.05 -1.53
N GLY A 67 22.18 -1.00 -1.82
CA GLY A 67 21.82 -0.02 -2.85
C GLY A 67 20.82 1.05 -2.40
N ALA A 68 20.41 1.06 -1.13
CA ALA A 68 19.58 2.13 -0.58
C ALA A 68 20.35 3.46 -0.54
N HIS A 69 19.66 4.56 -0.86
CA HIS A 69 20.23 5.91 -0.80
C HIS A 69 20.52 6.34 0.65
N ALA A 70 19.66 5.93 1.58
CA ALA A 70 19.73 6.23 2.99
C ALA A 70 19.82 4.93 3.82
N ALA A 71 20.48 5.00 4.97
CA ALA A 71 20.50 3.93 5.96
C ALA A 71 20.00 4.45 7.31
N ASP A 72 19.34 3.61 8.10
CA ASP A 72 18.71 4.01 9.35
C ASP A 72 19.38 3.36 10.55
N VAL A 73 19.83 4.16 11.51
CA VAL A 73 20.22 3.65 12.83
C VAL A 73 18.95 3.33 13.60
N GLN A 74 18.75 2.04 13.83
CA GLN A 74 17.53 1.52 14.44
C GLN A 74 17.56 1.64 15.97
N THR A 75 18.70 1.30 16.57
CA THR A 75 18.88 1.34 18.02
C THR A 75 20.35 1.46 18.38
N ILE A 76 20.61 2.06 19.53
CA ILE A 76 21.93 2.08 20.16
C ILE A 76 21.76 2.09 21.68
N ALA A 77 22.29 1.07 22.34
CA ALA A 77 22.26 0.95 23.79
C ALA A 77 23.68 0.71 24.34
N VAL A 78 23.95 1.31 25.49
CA VAL A 78 25.18 1.08 26.26
C VAL A 78 24.79 0.89 27.72
N ALA A 79 25.27 -0.21 28.30
CA ALA A 79 25.02 -0.56 29.70
C ALA A 79 25.40 0.61 30.62
N ASP A 80 24.57 0.89 31.63
CA ASP A 80 24.73 2.05 32.52
C ASP A 80 26.15 2.17 33.11
N GLY A 81 26.69 1.07 33.64
CA GLY A 81 28.04 1.01 34.21
C GLY A 81 29.19 1.17 33.21
N SER A 82 28.87 1.23 31.91
CA SER A 82 29.85 1.35 30.81
C SER A 82 29.68 2.63 29.99
N ARG A 83 28.74 3.52 30.35
CA ARG A 83 28.55 4.84 29.73
C ARG A 83 29.74 5.77 30.00
N GLY A 84 29.91 6.80 29.17
CA GLY A 84 31.01 7.78 29.28
C GLY A 84 32.39 7.27 28.85
N ARG A 85 32.50 6.01 28.41
CA ARG A 85 33.77 5.37 28.00
C ARG A 85 34.01 5.34 26.49
N GLY A 86 33.22 6.09 25.73
CA GLY A 86 33.33 6.17 24.26
C GLY A 86 32.70 4.99 23.49
N ILE A 87 32.07 4.02 24.16
CA ILE A 87 31.46 2.84 23.51
C ILE A 87 30.37 3.23 22.52
N GLY A 88 29.45 4.15 22.90
CA GLY A 88 28.40 4.62 22.00
C GLY A 88 28.94 5.29 20.73
N ARG A 89 29.98 6.12 20.87
CA ARG A 89 30.70 6.70 19.71
C ARG A 89 31.27 5.60 18.81
N ALA A 90 31.94 4.62 19.40
CA ALA A 90 32.58 3.53 18.67
C ALA A 90 31.58 2.59 17.96
N LEU A 91 30.38 2.39 18.52
CA LEU A 91 29.29 1.65 17.89
C LEU A 91 28.72 2.43 16.71
N LEU A 92 28.37 3.71 16.91
CA LEU A 92 27.78 4.53 15.86
C LEU A 92 28.74 4.77 14.68
N THR A 93 30.03 5.00 14.94
CA THR A 93 31.04 5.11 13.88
C THR A 93 31.10 3.85 13.01
N ARG A 94 30.89 2.66 13.59
CA ARG A 94 30.86 1.40 12.82
C ARG A 94 29.58 1.28 11.99
N LEU A 95 28.43 1.71 12.52
CA LEU A 95 27.19 1.75 11.73
C LEU A 95 27.35 2.68 10.52
N VAL A 96 27.91 3.87 10.72
CA VAL A 96 28.18 4.84 9.63
C VAL A 96 29.14 4.26 8.59
N ALA A 97 30.21 3.58 9.02
CA ALA A 97 31.14 2.92 8.11
C ALA A 97 30.49 1.78 7.31
N GLU A 98 29.62 0.98 7.94
CA GLU A 98 28.88 -0.08 7.26
C GLU A 98 27.86 0.49 6.26
N ALA A 99 27.14 1.56 6.63
CA ALA A 99 26.23 2.26 5.72
C ALA A 99 26.96 2.74 4.46
N HIS A 100 28.13 3.36 4.64
CA HIS A 100 28.98 3.78 3.52
C HIS A 100 29.45 2.59 2.68
N ALA A 101 29.88 1.48 3.30
CA ALA A 101 30.32 0.28 2.59
C ALA A 101 29.20 -0.37 1.76
N ARG A 102 27.94 -0.19 2.17
CA ARG A 102 26.74 -0.66 1.45
C ARG A 102 26.22 0.30 0.38
N GLY A 103 26.88 1.46 0.22
CA GLY A 103 26.57 2.44 -0.81
C GLY A 103 25.58 3.52 -0.42
N ALA A 104 25.19 3.61 0.87
CA ALA A 104 24.35 4.70 1.34
C ALA A 104 25.07 6.05 1.20
N ARG A 105 24.30 7.09 0.92
CA ARG A 105 24.75 8.49 0.80
C ARG A 105 24.41 9.32 2.03
N GLU A 106 23.50 8.84 2.87
CA GLU A 106 23.16 9.45 4.14
C GLU A 106 22.77 8.40 5.17
N VAL A 107 22.88 8.78 6.44
CA VAL A 107 22.41 7.99 7.58
C VAL A 107 21.41 8.83 8.36
N LEU A 108 20.23 8.27 8.61
CA LEU A 108 19.22 8.88 9.47
C LEU A 108 19.14 8.15 10.80
N LEU A 109 18.68 8.89 11.81
CA LEU A 109 18.31 8.34 13.11
C LEU A 109 17.20 9.19 13.71
N GLU A 110 16.48 8.57 14.64
CA GLU A 110 15.49 9.24 15.46
C GLU A 110 15.93 9.17 16.92
N VAL A 111 15.83 10.29 17.62
CA VAL A 111 16.22 10.39 19.02
C VAL A 111 15.18 11.15 19.80
N ARG A 112 14.88 10.67 21.01
CA ARG A 112 13.97 11.36 21.92
C ARG A 112 14.43 12.80 22.18
N ALA A 113 13.49 13.74 22.10
CA ALA A 113 13.75 15.16 22.34
C ALA A 113 14.28 15.43 23.76
N ASP A 114 13.92 14.58 24.74
CA ASP A 114 14.36 14.63 26.12
C ASP A 114 15.74 13.98 26.40
N ASN A 115 16.47 13.54 25.36
CA ASN A 115 17.77 12.89 25.49
C ASN A 115 18.94 13.75 24.95
N PRO A 116 19.37 14.80 25.68
CA PRO A 116 20.42 15.72 25.21
C PRO A 116 21.80 15.05 25.10
N VAL A 117 22.06 13.97 25.85
CA VAL A 117 23.33 13.24 25.81
C VAL A 117 23.50 12.49 24.49
N ALA A 118 22.45 11.79 24.03
CA ALA A 118 22.46 11.11 22.74
C ALA A 118 22.50 12.12 21.58
N GLN A 119 21.71 13.19 21.65
CA GLN A 119 21.74 14.27 20.64
C GLN A 119 23.13 14.89 20.50
N ALA A 120 23.82 15.18 21.61
CA ALA A 120 25.19 15.71 21.59
C ALA A 120 26.21 14.70 21.01
N LEU A 121 26.03 13.40 21.30
CA LEU A 121 26.85 12.35 20.68
C LEU A 121 26.67 12.33 19.16
N TYR A 122 25.43 12.35 18.67
CA TYR A 122 25.10 12.33 17.25
C TYR A 122 25.61 13.58 16.53
N ALA A 123 25.37 14.77 17.09
CA ALA A 123 25.90 16.03 16.56
C ALA A 123 27.43 16.01 16.42
N SER A 124 28.14 15.44 17.42
CA SER A 124 29.60 15.32 17.37
C SER A 124 30.13 14.34 16.32
N LEU A 125 29.25 13.58 15.66
CA LEU A 125 29.55 12.66 14.55
C LEU A 125 29.00 13.16 13.21
N GLY A 126 28.53 14.41 13.14
CA GLY A 126 28.08 15.06 11.91
C GLY A 126 26.60 14.86 11.59
N PHE A 127 25.80 14.40 12.55
CA PHE A 127 24.34 14.37 12.40
C PHE A 127 23.75 15.75 12.70
N GLU A 128 22.90 16.25 11.83
CA GLU A 128 22.16 17.50 11.99
C GLU A 128 20.68 17.20 12.18
N ALA A 129 20.00 17.95 13.06
CA ALA A 129 18.55 17.83 13.21
C ALA A 129 17.84 18.40 11.98
N ILE A 130 16.98 17.61 11.34
CA ILE A 130 16.29 17.98 10.10
C ILE A 130 14.77 18.08 10.24
N ALA A 131 14.18 17.41 11.24
CA ALA A 131 12.75 17.45 11.51
C ALA A 131 12.45 17.09 12.97
N VAL A 132 11.24 17.41 13.42
CA VAL A 132 10.69 16.95 14.70
C VAL A 132 9.35 16.27 14.43
N ARG A 133 9.20 15.03 14.91
CA ARG A 133 7.91 14.31 14.90
C ARG A 133 7.23 14.49 16.26
N PRO A 134 6.10 15.21 16.32
CA PRO A 134 5.41 15.45 17.58
C PRO A 134 4.79 14.16 18.11
N HIS A 135 4.81 13.97 19.43
CA HIS A 135 4.12 12.86 20.13
C HIS A 135 4.53 11.46 19.66
N TYR A 136 5.78 11.28 19.22
CA TYR A 136 6.24 10.05 18.57
C TYR A 136 6.48 8.88 19.54
N TYR A 137 7.18 9.13 20.65
CA TYR A 137 7.46 8.10 21.66
C TYR A 137 6.28 8.00 22.62
N GLN A 138 5.49 6.95 22.47
CA GLN A 138 4.32 6.64 23.29
C GLN A 138 4.64 5.43 24.19
N PRO A 139 4.19 5.41 25.45
CA PRO A 139 3.16 6.27 26.06
C PRO A 139 3.67 7.57 26.71
N ASP A 140 4.97 7.86 26.63
CA ASP A 140 5.59 8.97 27.38
C ASP A 140 5.29 10.36 26.82
N ASP A 141 4.66 10.42 25.64
CA ASP A 141 4.30 11.65 24.94
C ASP A 141 5.50 12.54 24.61
N VAL A 142 6.58 11.94 24.09
CA VAL A 142 7.83 12.63 23.78
C VAL A 142 8.07 12.71 22.28
N ASP A 143 8.46 13.90 21.80
CA ASP A 143 8.78 14.14 20.40
C ASP A 143 10.05 13.38 19.97
N ALA A 144 10.12 12.99 18.70
CA ALA A 144 11.36 12.49 18.09
C ALA A 144 12.04 13.58 17.27
N VAL A 145 13.30 13.84 17.56
CA VAL A 145 14.17 14.64 16.71
C VAL A 145 14.76 13.73 15.65
N VAL A 146 14.41 13.96 14.39
CA VAL A 146 14.99 13.25 13.25
C VAL A 146 16.32 13.92 12.92
N MET A 147 17.42 13.16 12.99
CA MET A 147 18.75 13.65 12.66
C MET A 147 19.32 12.91 11.45
N ARG A 148 20.10 13.63 10.62
CA ARG A 148 20.71 13.10 9.40
C ARG A 148 22.19 13.45 9.32
N ALA A 149 23.02 12.49 8.95
CA ALA A 149 24.41 12.71 8.55
C ALA A 149 24.58 12.38 7.06
N ALA A 150 25.08 13.33 6.28
CA ALA A 150 25.48 13.07 4.89
C ALA A 150 26.80 12.29 4.85
N LEU A 151 26.87 11.23 4.05
CA LEU A 151 28.08 10.46 3.80
C LEU A 151 28.76 11.03 2.55
N ALA A 152 30.03 11.44 2.69
CA ALA A 152 30.80 12.01 1.59
C ALA A 152 30.95 11.00 0.43
N ALA A 153 31.06 11.51 -0.80
CA ALA A 153 31.05 10.69 -2.02
C ALA A 153 32.34 9.88 -2.29
N THR A 154 33.42 10.06 -1.51
CA THR A 154 34.74 9.47 -1.81
C THR A 154 35.31 8.69 -0.61
N PRO A 155 35.50 7.35 -0.70
CA PRO A 155 36.33 6.59 0.24
C PRO A 155 37.83 6.89 0.06
N PRO A 156 38.68 6.74 1.10
CA PRO A 156 40.14 6.90 0.95
C PRO A 156 40.73 5.81 0.05
N ALA A 157 41.71 6.17 -0.78
CA ALA A 157 42.25 5.36 -1.85
C ALA A 157 43.20 4.23 -1.39
N VAL A 158 43.13 3.05 -2.05
CA VAL A 158 44.25 2.12 -2.26
C VAL A 158 44.09 1.38 -3.61
N ALA A 159 45.21 1.16 -4.30
CA ALA A 159 45.38 0.83 -5.73
C ALA A 159 45.17 -0.66 -6.15
N GLU A 160 44.94 -0.86 -7.46
CA GLU A 160 44.69 -2.13 -8.18
C GLU A 160 45.93 -3.05 -8.36
N PRO A 161 45.76 -4.24 -8.99
CA PRO A 161 46.21 -4.35 -10.39
C PRO A 161 45.28 -5.13 -11.37
N ARG A 162 45.45 -4.77 -12.65
CA ARG A 162 44.80 -5.18 -13.91
C ARG A 162 45.21 -6.58 -14.44
N ASP A 163 44.42 -7.12 -15.38
CA ASP A 163 44.83 -7.32 -16.80
C ASP A 163 43.63 -7.71 -17.72
N ALA A 164 43.73 -7.34 -19.00
CA ALA A 164 42.80 -7.60 -20.13
C ALA A 164 43.49 -8.49 -21.20
N PRO A 165 43.05 -8.67 -22.48
CA PRO A 165 41.76 -8.44 -23.18
C PRO A 165 41.38 -9.57 -24.19
N ALA A 166 40.26 -9.44 -24.94
CA ALA A 166 40.18 -9.79 -26.38
C ALA A 166 38.89 -9.27 -27.08
N GLU A 167 39.05 -8.82 -28.33
CA GLU A 167 38.12 -8.09 -29.22
C GLU A 167 37.36 -8.97 -30.25
N ARG A 168 36.45 -8.28 -31.01
CA ARG A 168 35.99 -8.47 -32.42
C ARG A 168 34.65 -9.20 -32.62
N ALA A 169 33.78 -8.90 -33.59
CA ALA A 169 33.64 -7.87 -34.65
C ALA A 169 32.16 -7.90 -35.13
N GLY A 170 31.70 -6.84 -35.82
CA GLY A 170 30.29 -6.64 -36.23
C GLY A 170 29.81 -7.32 -37.52
N SER A 171 28.52 -7.11 -37.84
CA SER A 171 27.91 -7.23 -39.18
C SER A 171 26.49 -6.63 -39.18
N THR A 172 26.05 -6.06 -40.31
CA THR A 172 24.83 -5.27 -40.52
C THR A 172 23.91 -5.82 -41.64
N VAL A 173 22.59 -5.65 -41.43
CA VAL A 173 21.39 -5.58 -42.36
C VAL A 173 20.95 -6.78 -43.23
N PRO A 174 19.73 -6.79 -43.88
CA PRO A 174 18.32 -6.42 -43.53
C PRO A 174 17.29 -7.57 -43.78
N HIS A 175 15.99 -7.40 -43.46
CA HIS A 175 14.83 -7.37 -44.39
C HIS A 175 13.46 -7.60 -43.70
N ALA A 176 12.43 -6.84 -44.09
CA ALA A 176 11.00 -7.14 -43.91
C ALA A 176 10.49 -8.09 -45.02
N PRO A 177 9.26 -8.67 -44.95
CA PRO A 177 8.13 -7.98 -45.59
C PRO A 177 6.71 -8.23 -45.01
N ALA A 178 5.84 -7.25 -45.30
CA ALA A 178 4.43 -7.25 -45.75
C ALA A 178 3.33 -8.08 -45.04
N HIS A 179 2.34 -7.33 -44.55
CA HIS A 179 0.98 -7.76 -44.23
C HIS A 179 0.10 -7.93 -45.47
N ALA A 180 -0.94 -8.77 -45.36
CA ALA A 180 -2.09 -8.83 -46.25
C ALA A 180 -3.39 -8.81 -45.43
N ASP A 181 -4.37 -8.08 -45.96
CA ASP A 181 -5.64 -7.64 -45.36
C ASP A 181 -6.73 -8.71 -45.15
N GLY A 182 -7.66 -8.36 -44.24
CA GLY A 182 -9.07 -8.78 -44.22
C GLY A 182 -9.49 -9.47 -42.92
N ASP A 183 -10.57 -9.14 -42.21
CA ASP A 183 -11.67 -8.18 -42.40
C ASP A 183 -12.38 -8.02 -41.01
N ALA A 184 -13.29 -7.05 -40.90
CA ALA A 184 -14.04 -6.55 -39.73
C ALA A 184 -13.31 -5.54 -38.84
N ALA A 185 -13.52 -4.25 -39.10
CA ALA A 185 -13.07 -3.15 -38.23
C ALA A 185 -13.78 -3.20 -36.86
N PRO A 186 -13.07 -3.50 -35.75
CA PRO A 186 -13.58 -3.28 -34.41
C PRO A 186 -13.24 -1.84 -33.99
N ASP A 187 -13.91 -1.34 -32.96
CA ASP A 187 -13.79 0.01 -32.38
C ASP A 187 -12.39 0.66 -32.54
N ALA A 188 -12.31 1.85 -33.15
CA ALA A 188 -11.05 2.49 -33.59
C ALA A 188 -10.27 3.17 -32.45
N GLY A 189 -10.47 2.75 -31.21
CA GLY A 189 -9.82 3.29 -30.02
C GLY A 189 -8.41 2.72 -29.78
N PRO A 190 -7.60 3.37 -28.92
CA PRO A 190 -6.26 2.91 -28.60
C PRO A 190 -6.28 1.53 -27.92
N LEU A 191 -5.36 0.65 -28.31
CA LEU A 191 -5.15 -0.65 -27.69
C LEU A 191 -4.18 -0.50 -26.49
N VAL A 192 -4.72 -0.50 -25.28
CA VAL A 192 -3.99 -0.22 -24.04
C VAL A 192 -3.91 -1.45 -23.15
N LEU A 193 -2.71 -1.77 -22.67
CA LEU A 193 -2.49 -2.76 -21.61
C LEU A 193 -2.40 -2.03 -20.26
N GLY A 194 -3.24 -2.41 -19.30
CA GLY A 194 -3.25 -1.91 -17.92
C GLY A 194 -2.65 -2.89 -16.93
N ILE A 195 -1.83 -2.39 -16.01
CA ILE A 195 -1.17 -3.18 -14.95
C ILE A 195 -1.59 -2.65 -13.58
N GLU A 196 -2.23 -3.50 -12.78
CA GLU A 196 -2.65 -3.24 -11.40
C GLU A 196 -1.89 -4.18 -10.45
N THR A 197 -1.12 -3.59 -9.53
CA THR A 197 -0.32 -4.30 -8.52
C THR A 197 -0.23 -3.49 -7.21
N SER A 198 -1.28 -2.76 -6.84
CA SER A 198 -1.27 -1.87 -5.67
C SER A 198 -1.38 -2.60 -4.34
N CYS A 199 -2.06 -3.75 -4.30
CA CYS A 199 -2.29 -4.51 -3.06
C CYS A 199 -1.94 -5.99 -3.20
N ASP A 200 -2.93 -6.89 -3.32
CA ASP A 200 -2.72 -8.35 -3.32
C ASP A 200 -3.23 -9.04 -4.60
N GLU A 201 -3.88 -8.30 -5.51
CA GLU A 201 -4.23 -8.71 -6.86
C GLU A 201 -3.19 -8.25 -7.89
N THR A 202 -2.69 -9.20 -8.69
CA THR A 202 -1.98 -8.90 -9.93
C THR A 202 -2.99 -8.88 -11.06
N GLY A 203 -3.39 -7.69 -11.50
CA GLY A 203 -4.36 -7.51 -12.56
C GLY A 203 -3.72 -7.06 -13.86
N ILE A 204 -3.98 -7.76 -14.96
CA ILE A 204 -3.63 -7.35 -16.32
C ILE A 204 -4.90 -7.22 -17.15
N GLY A 205 -5.17 -6.02 -17.63
CA GLY A 205 -6.31 -5.74 -18.50
C GLY A 205 -5.85 -5.26 -19.87
N ILE A 206 -6.61 -5.59 -20.91
CA ILE A 206 -6.39 -5.07 -22.26
C ILE A 206 -7.71 -4.50 -22.77
N VAL A 207 -7.67 -3.25 -23.21
CA VAL A 207 -8.85 -2.55 -23.76
C VAL A 207 -8.53 -1.98 -25.13
N ARG A 208 -9.56 -1.85 -25.97
CA ARG A 208 -9.51 -1.09 -27.23
C ARG A 208 -10.55 0.04 -27.13
N GLY A 209 -10.09 1.26 -26.87
CA GLY A 209 -10.97 2.36 -26.46
C GLY A 209 -11.75 1.99 -25.20
N GLN A 210 -13.08 1.87 -25.30
CA GLN A 210 -13.97 1.49 -24.21
C GLN A 210 -14.32 -0.01 -24.18
N THR A 211 -13.80 -0.78 -25.14
CA THR A 211 -14.08 -2.22 -25.25
C THR A 211 -13.07 -3.02 -24.45
N LEU A 212 -13.54 -3.80 -23.48
CA LEU A 212 -12.70 -4.76 -22.75
C LEU A 212 -12.39 -5.99 -23.61
N LEU A 213 -11.12 -6.30 -23.82
CA LEU A 213 -10.65 -7.46 -24.60
C LEU A 213 -10.17 -8.61 -23.71
N ALA A 214 -9.49 -8.29 -22.60
CA ALA A 214 -9.05 -9.27 -21.63
C ALA A 214 -8.98 -8.66 -20.23
N ASN A 215 -9.25 -9.49 -19.21
CA ASN A 215 -9.04 -9.12 -17.81
C ASN A 215 -8.59 -10.33 -16.99
N VAL A 216 -7.28 -10.47 -16.82
CA VAL A 216 -6.66 -11.57 -16.07
C VAL A 216 -6.30 -11.07 -14.68
N ILE A 217 -6.75 -11.81 -13.66
CA ILE A 217 -6.48 -11.50 -12.25
C ILE A 217 -5.82 -12.72 -11.61
N SER A 218 -4.64 -12.52 -11.02
CA SER A 218 -3.98 -13.47 -10.15
C SER A 218 -3.96 -12.93 -8.73
N SER A 219 -4.76 -13.52 -7.85
CA SER A 219 -4.88 -13.09 -6.44
C SER A 219 -3.93 -13.86 -5.55
N SER A 220 -3.22 -13.15 -4.67
CA SER A 220 -2.37 -13.73 -3.62
C SER A 220 -3.08 -13.87 -2.26
N MET A 221 -4.41 -13.68 -2.20
CA MET A 221 -5.22 -13.71 -0.96
C MET A 221 -4.95 -14.95 -0.09
N ASP A 222 -4.82 -16.13 -0.69
CA ASP A 222 -4.58 -17.38 0.03
C ASP A 222 -3.23 -17.40 0.76
N GLU A 223 -2.22 -16.70 0.22
CA GLU A 223 -0.89 -16.59 0.84
C GLU A 223 -0.93 -15.71 2.10
N HIS A 224 -1.86 -14.75 2.13
CA HIS A 224 -2.10 -13.81 3.23
C HIS A 224 -3.01 -14.37 4.32
N ALA A 225 -3.88 -15.34 3.98
CA ALA A 225 -4.88 -15.89 4.88
C ALA A 225 -4.29 -16.41 6.21
N ARG A 226 -3.09 -17.00 6.18
CA ARG A 226 -2.39 -17.50 7.39
C ARG A 226 -1.92 -16.39 8.35
N TYR A 227 -1.80 -15.16 7.87
CA TYR A 227 -1.45 -13.97 8.65
C TYR A 227 -2.70 -13.15 9.03
N GLY A 228 -3.84 -13.47 8.42
CA GLY A 228 -5.12 -12.82 8.62
C GLY A 228 -5.21 -11.40 8.05
N GLY A 229 -4.30 -11.04 7.13
CA GLY A 229 -4.24 -9.75 6.46
C GLY A 229 -3.06 -9.70 5.50
N VAL A 230 -3.07 -8.73 4.59
CA VAL A 230 -2.05 -8.59 3.54
C VAL A 230 -0.68 -8.31 4.15
N VAL A 231 0.31 -9.15 3.79
CA VAL A 231 1.72 -8.95 4.16
C VAL A 231 2.46 -8.31 2.98
N PRO A 232 2.94 -7.05 3.10
CA PRO A 232 3.43 -6.29 1.94
C PRO A 232 4.54 -6.98 1.13
N GLU A 233 5.50 -7.60 1.79
CA GLU A 233 6.60 -8.31 1.12
C GLU A 233 6.15 -9.59 0.41
N VAL A 234 5.14 -10.29 0.96
CA VAL A 234 4.55 -11.48 0.32
C VAL A 234 3.82 -11.07 -0.94
N ALA A 235 3.02 -10.00 -0.86
CA ALA A 235 2.30 -9.45 -2.02
C ALA A 235 3.26 -9.02 -3.13
N ALA A 236 4.33 -8.27 -2.81
CA ALA A 236 5.34 -7.85 -3.78
C ALA A 236 5.99 -9.05 -4.51
N ARG A 237 6.28 -10.14 -3.81
CA ARG A 237 6.83 -11.36 -4.43
C ARG A 237 5.82 -12.09 -5.28
N ALA A 238 4.58 -12.21 -4.82
CA ALA A 238 3.50 -12.82 -5.58
C ALA A 238 3.28 -12.06 -6.89
N HIS A 239 3.31 -10.72 -6.89
CA HIS A 239 3.28 -9.93 -8.12
C HIS A 239 4.44 -10.29 -9.05
N LEU A 240 5.68 -10.35 -8.54
CA LEU A 240 6.85 -10.67 -9.36
C LEU A 240 6.73 -12.04 -10.05
N GLU A 241 6.16 -13.04 -9.36
CA GLU A 241 5.93 -14.38 -9.90
C GLU A 241 4.75 -14.42 -10.89
N ALA A 242 3.68 -13.68 -10.61
CA ALA A 242 2.44 -13.71 -11.39
C ALA A 242 2.47 -12.83 -12.65
N LEU A 243 3.32 -11.79 -12.69
CA LEU A 243 3.21 -10.73 -13.70
C LEU A 243 3.40 -11.22 -15.14
N THR A 244 4.49 -11.93 -15.42
CA THR A 244 4.76 -12.43 -16.77
C THR A 244 3.69 -13.44 -17.22
N PRO A 245 3.32 -14.47 -16.43
CA PRO A 245 2.22 -15.36 -16.78
C PRO A 245 0.89 -14.63 -17.01
N ALA A 246 0.57 -13.61 -16.21
CA ALA A 246 -0.66 -12.85 -16.35
C ALA A 246 -0.68 -12.00 -17.63
N ILE A 247 0.46 -11.40 -18.01
CA ILE A 247 0.59 -10.67 -19.29
C ILE A 247 0.40 -11.63 -20.47
N ASP A 248 1.08 -12.78 -20.46
CA ASP A 248 0.96 -13.77 -21.53
C ASP A 248 -0.48 -14.28 -21.68
N ALA A 249 -1.15 -14.54 -20.56
CA ALA A 249 -2.55 -14.94 -20.56
C ALA A 249 -3.48 -13.84 -21.09
N ALA A 250 -3.29 -12.59 -20.69
CA ALA A 250 -4.12 -11.47 -21.14
C ALA A 250 -3.97 -11.22 -22.65
N LEU A 251 -2.73 -11.28 -23.18
CA LEU A 251 -2.49 -11.18 -24.62
C LEU A 251 -3.17 -12.30 -25.40
N ALA A 252 -3.10 -13.53 -24.88
CA ALA A 252 -3.75 -14.69 -25.49
C ALA A 252 -5.28 -14.57 -25.47
N GLU A 253 -5.87 -14.13 -24.37
CA GLU A 253 -7.32 -13.89 -24.23
C GLU A 253 -7.81 -12.78 -25.16
N ALA A 254 -7.06 -11.68 -25.26
CA ALA A 254 -7.39 -10.57 -26.16
C ALA A 254 -7.14 -10.89 -27.64
N GLY A 255 -6.37 -11.95 -27.96
CA GLY A 255 -6.02 -12.33 -29.32
C GLY A 255 -5.08 -11.34 -30.02
N VAL A 256 -4.23 -10.64 -29.26
CA VAL A 256 -3.28 -9.63 -29.76
C VAL A 256 -1.84 -10.00 -29.42
N ALA A 257 -0.88 -9.51 -30.22
CA ALA A 257 0.53 -9.63 -29.89
C ALA A 257 1.00 -8.42 -29.06
N LEU A 258 2.05 -8.61 -28.27
CA LEU A 258 2.64 -7.54 -27.45
C LEU A 258 3.04 -6.29 -28.28
N ARG A 259 3.49 -6.50 -29.52
CA ARG A 259 3.86 -5.42 -30.47
C ARG A 259 2.67 -4.64 -31.03
N ASP A 260 1.44 -5.13 -30.85
CA ASP A 260 0.24 -4.49 -31.37
C ASP A 260 -0.28 -3.41 -30.39
N LEU A 261 0.25 -3.38 -29.15
CA LEU A 261 -0.14 -2.42 -28.13
C LEU A 261 0.24 -0.99 -28.52
N ASP A 262 -0.68 -0.05 -28.32
CA ASP A 262 -0.46 1.38 -28.57
C ASP A 262 0.11 2.10 -27.33
N ALA A 263 -0.16 1.59 -26.13
CA ALA A 263 0.34 2.17 -24.87
C ALA A 263 0.29 1.17 -23.70
N VAL A 264 1.03 1.48 -22.64
CA VAL A 264 0.95 0.81 -21.34
C VAL A 264 0.44 1.79 -20.29
N ALA A 265 -0.55 1.39 -19.50
CA ALA A 265 -1.01 2.08 -18.30
C ALA A 265 -0.66 1.25 -17.07
N VAL A 266 -0.27 1.90 -15.98
CA VAL A 266 0.11 1.23 -14.74
C VAL A 266 -0.33 2.02 -13.52
N THR A 267 -0.77 1.32 -12.49
CA THR A 267 -1.04 1.94 -11.19
C THR A 267 0.25 2.49 -10.59
N ALA A 268 0.34 3.81 -10.47
CA ALA A 268 1.46 4.51 -9.82
C ALA A 268 1.21 4.68 -8.31
N GLY A 269 -0.05 4.63 -7.89
CA GLY A 269 -0.48 4.76 -6.50
C GLY A 269 -1.96 5.18 -6.38
N PRO A 270 -2.49 5.32 -5.15
CA PRO A 270 -1.88 4.87 -3.90
C PRO A 270 -1.83 3.34 -3.79
N GLY A 271 -1.11 2.80 -2.80
CA GLY A 271 -0.95 1.36 -2.60
C GLY A 271 0.32 0.97 -1.84
N LEU A 272 0.54 -0.34 -1.70
CA LEU A 272 1.73 -0.89 -1.04
C LEU A 272 2.96 -0.62 -1.90
N SER A 273 3.95 0.14 -1.39
CA SER A 273 5.09 0.62 -2.19
C SER A 273 5.84 -0.51 -2.90
N GLY A 274 6.11 -1.62 -2.20
CA GLY A 274 6.81 -2.77 -2.78
C GLY A 274 6.03 -3.45 -3.91
N ALA A 275 4.70 -3.49 -3.78
CA ALA A 275 3.80 -4.05 -4.79
C ALA A 275 3.72 -3.14 -6.03
N LEU A 276 3.51 -1.84 -5.82
CA LEU A 276 3.49 -0.81 -6.88
C LEU A 276 4.80 -0.81 -7.68
N MET A 277 5.95 -0.92 -7.02
CA MET A 277 7.26 -0.95 -7.69
C MET A 277 7.39 -2.09 -8.71
N VAL A 278 6.74 -3.24 -8.47
CA VAL A 278 6.77 -4.37 -9.41
C VAL A 278 6.02 -4.01 -10.69
N GLY A 279 4.79 -3.53 -10.58
CA GLY A 279 3.99 -3.08 -11.73
C GLY A 279 4.67 -1.94 -12.49
N VAL A 280 5.08 -0.88 -11.78
CA VAL A 280 5.75 0.29 -12.38
C VAL A 280 7.04 -0.11 -13.10
N GLY A 281 7.84 -0.99 -12.49
CA GLY A 281 9.07 -1.49 -13.10
C GLY A 281 8.82 -2.25 -14.40
N ALA A 282 7.82 -3.13 -14.41
CA ALA A 282 7.45 -3.89 -15.61
C ALA A 282 6.84 -3.02 -16.70
N ALA A 283 5.96 -2.09 -16.34
CA ALA A 283 5.35 -1.15 -17.28
C ALA A 283 6.41 -0.31 -18.01
N LYS A 284 7.40 0.19 -17.28
CA LYS A 284 8.55 0.89 -17.86
C LYS A 284 9.39 0.00 -18.76
N ALA A 285 9.64 -1.25 -18.36
CA ALA A 285 10.37 -2.19 -19.19
C ALA A 285 9.65 -2.49 -20.51
N LEU A 286 8.33 -2.67 -20.47
CA LEU A 286 7.49 -2.87 -21.65
C LEU A 286 7.49 -1.64 -22.55
N ALA A 287 7.23 -0.45 -21.99
CA ALA A 287 7.21 0.81 -22.73
C ALA A 287 8.54 1.08 -23.45
N VAL A 288 9.67 0.87 -22.77
CA VAL A 288 11.00 1.03 -23.36
C VAL A 288 11.30 -0.03 -24.42
N ALA A 289 10.92 -1.29 -24.18
CA ALA A 289 11.20 -2.38 -25.11
C ALA A 289 10.38 -2.28 -26.41
N LEU A 290 9.17 -1.76 -26.31
CA LEU A 290 8.22 -1.62 -27.43
C LEU A 290 8.26 -0.24 -28.09
N ASP A 291 8.92 0.74 -27.46
CA ASP A 291 8.93 2.15 -27.87
C ASP A 291 7.52 2.75 -27.95
N ILE A 292 6.71 2.51 -26.90
CA ILE A 292 5.32 2.98 -26.80
C ILE A 292 5.09 3.86 -25.56
N PRO A 293 4.09 4.76 -25.59
CA PRO A 293 3.68 5.58 -24.46
C PRO A 293 3.43 4.81 -23.15
N LEU A 294 3.77 5.47 -22.03
CA LEU A 294 3.54 5.00 -20.68
C LEU A 294 2.70 6.01 -19.89
N HIS A 295 1.64 5.53 -19.24
CA HIS A 295 0.80 6.33 -18.36
C HIS A 295 0.82 5.73 -16.94
N GLY A 296 1.42 6.45 -15.99
CA GLY A 296 1.31 6.13 -14.57
C GLY A 296 0.03 6.77 -14.01
N VAL A 297 -0.94 5.96 -13.60
CA VAL A 297 -2.29 6.43 -13.26
C VAL A 297 -2.64 6.17 -11.81
N ASN A 298 -3.64 6.91 -11.32
CA ASN A 298 -4.16 6.79 -9.98
C ASN A 298 -5.13 5.61 -9.83
N HIS A 299 -4.86 4.73 -8.87
CA HIS A 299 -5.65 3.56 -8.52
C HIS A 299 -7.12 3.90 -8.22
N LEU A 300 -7.36 4.92 -7.40
CA LEU A 300 -8.71 5.30 -6.97
C LEU A 300 -9.54 5.83 -8.15
N VAL A 301 -8.90 6.61 -9.03
CA VAL A 301 -9.53 7.08 -10.27
C VAL A 301 -9.78 5.91 -11.23
N GLY A 302 -8.88 4.92 -11.23
CA GLY A 302 -9.05 3.65 -11.95
C GLY A 302 -10.39 2.98 -11.61
N HIS A 303 -10.74 2.86 -10.33
CA HIS A 303 -12.03 2.29 -9.92
C HIS A 303 -13.24 3.07 -10.46
N VAL A 304 -13.15 4.39 -10.59
CA VAL A 304 -14.21 5.19 -11.23
C VAL A 304 -14.26 4.90 -12.73
N GLY A 305 -13.09 4.76 -13.36
CA GLY A 305 -12.95 4.42 -14.79
C GLY A 305 -13.49 3.04 -15.17
N ALA A 306 -13.66 2.11 -14.21
CA ALA A 306 -14.25 0.80 -14.47
C ALA A 306 -15.69 0.87 -15.03
N ASP A 307 -16.47 1.90 -14.68
CA ASP A 307 -17.85 2.10 -15.18
C ASP A 307 -17.89 2.49 -16.68
N LEU A 308 -16.77 2.97 -17.24
CA LEU A 308 -16.66 3.29 -18.67
C LEU A 308 -16.64 2.03 -19.55
N LEU A 309 -16.29 0.88 -18.99
CA LEU A 309 -16.04 -0.31 -19.78
C LEU A 309 -17.33 -0.97 -20.25
N SER A 310 -17.35 -1.26 -21.56
CA SER A 310 -18.28 -2.21 -22.15
C SER A 310 -17.93 -3.63 -21.72
N THR A 311 -18.87 -4.35 -21.10
CA THR A 311 -18.80 -5.80 -20.94
C THR A 311 -19.83 -6.49 -21.84
N ASP A 312 -19.49 -7.69 -22.33
CA ASP A 312 -20.42 -8.58 -23.05
C ASP A 312 -21.03 -7.99 -24.35
N GLY A 313 -20.30 -7.12 -25.05
CA GLY A 313 -20.73 -6.52 -26.32
C GLY A 313 -21.86 -5.49 -26.19
N ARG A 314 -22.20 -5.06 -24.97
CA ARG A 314 -23.11 -3.92 -24.74
C ARG A 314 -22.30 -2.63 -24.73
N PRO A 315 -22.68 -1.57 -25.44
CA PRO A 315 -21.89 -0.33 -25.43
C PRO A 315 -21.68 0.15 -23.99
N GLY A 316 -20.43 0.53 -23.67
CA GLY A 316 -20.12 1.21 -22.42
C GLY A 316 -21.00 2.44 -22.31
N VAL A 317 -21.60 2.66 -21.15
CA VAL A 317 -22.38 3.88 -20.94
C VAL A 317 -21.38 4.98 -20.60
N PRO A 318 -21.36 6.11 -21.32
CA PRO A 318 -20.50 7.22 -20.96
C PRO A 318 -20.72 7.60 -19.49
N LEU A 319 -19.62 7.82 -18.75
CA LEU A 319 -19.71 8.37 -17.40
C LEU A 319 -20.29 9.78 -17.51
N GLU A 320 -21.50 9.97 -17.02
CA GLU A 320 -22.10 11.30 -16.94
C GLU A 320 -21.51 12.06 -15.76
N THR A 321 -20.72 13.08 -16.05
CA THR A 321 -20.20 13.98 -15.03
C THR A 321 -21.08 15.25 -14.89
N PRO A 322 -21.13 15.89 -13.70
CA PRO A 322 -20.49 15.44 -12.46
C PRO A 322 -21.20 14.21 -11.85
N SER A 323 -20.43 13.37 -11.16
CA SER A 323 -20.91 12.20 -10.40
C SER A 323 -20.24 12.15 -9.03
N ILE A 324 -20.95 11.63 -8.03
CA ILE A 324 -20.34 11.25 -6.75
C ILE A 324 -19.92 9.79 -6.85
N ALA A 325 -18.69 9.46 -6.48
CA ALA A 325 -18.21 8.08 -6.41
C ALA A 325 -17.92 7.70 -4.95
N LEU A 326 -18.52 6.62 -4.47
CA LEU A 326 -18.16 5.97 -3.21
C LEU A 326 -17.32 4.74 -3.53
N LEU A 327 -16.04 4.80 -3.17
CA LEU A 327 -15.09 3.72 -3.34
C LEU A 327 -14.88 3.01 -2.02
N VAL A 328 -15.18 1.72 -1.95
CA VAL A 328 -15.11 0.93 -0.72
C VAL A 328 -14.42 -0.41 -1.00
N SER A 329 -13.11 -0.46 -0.75
CA SER A 329 -12.28 -1.66 -0.92
C SER A 329 -11.77 -2.19 0.43
N GLY A 330 -10.83 -3.14 0.40
CA GLY A 330 -10.12 -3.62 1.58
C GLY A 330 -9.38 -2.49 2.30
N GLY A 331 -8.60 -1.70 1.54
CA GLY A 331 -7.73 -0.63 2.05
C GLY A 331 -8.26 0.78 1.89
N HIS A 332 -9.34 1.00 1.12
CA HIS A 332 -9.85 2.33 0.84
C HIS A 332 -11.33 2.47 1.22
N THR A 333 -11.68 3.63 1.78
CA THR A 333 -13.06 4.09 1.88
C THR A 333 -13.09 5.58 1.65
N SER A 334 -13.55 5.99 0.47
CA SER A 334 -13.45 7.38 0.01
C SER A 334 -14.70 7.81 -0.74
N LEU A 335 -15.07 9.09 -0.57
CA LEU A 335 -16.09 9.78 -1.35
C LEU A 335 -15.41 10.80 -2.26
N LEU A 336 -15.61 10.64 -3.55
CA LEU A 336 -15.05 11.50 -4.58
C LEU A 336 -16.14 12.28 -5.28
N LEU A 337 -15.82 13.52 -5.65
CA LEU A 337 -16.57 14.32 -6.60
C LEU A 337 -15.83 14.33 -7.92
N VAL A 338 -16.43 13.67 -8.92
CA VAL A 338 -15.84 13.50 -10.25
C VAL A 338 -16.55 14.44 -11.22
N ARG A 339 -15.92 15.57 -11.53
CA ARG A 339 -16.43 16.55 -12.52
C ARG A 339 -15.84 16.27 -13.90
N ASP A 340 -14.61 15.79 -13.92
CA ASP A 340 -13.95 15.22 -15.08
C ASP A 340 -13.02 14.09 -14.61
N LEU A 341 -13.06 12.93 -15.28
CA LEU A 341 -12.28 11.76 -14.85
C LEU A 341 -10.77 11.95 -15.01
N VAL A 342 -10.35 12.82 -15.93
CA VAL A 342 -8.94 13.05 -16.29
C VAL A 342 -8.36 14.29 -15.61
N ASP A 343 -9.17 15.34 -15.44
CA ASP A 343 -8.70 16.65 -15.01
C ASP A 343 -9.26 17.14 -13.66
N ASP A 344 -10.41 16.63 -13.21
CA ASP A 344 -11.14 17.24 -12.08
C ASP A 344 -11.84 16.17 -11.20
N VAL A 345 -11.02 15.56 -10.35
CA VAL A 345 -11.42 14.62 -9.30
C VAL A 345 -11.06 15.20 -7.93
N GLU A 346 -12.08 15.45 -7.11
CA GLU A 346 -11.95 16.04 -5.77
C GLU A 346 -12.26 14.99 -4.69
N LEU A 347 -11.42 14.91 -3.65
CA LEU A 347 -11.72 14.12 -2.45
C LEU A 347 -12.68 14.90 -1.54
N LEU A 348 -13.89 14.38 -1.35
CA LEU A 348 -14.85 14.97 -0.42
C LEU A 348 -14.65 14.49 1.02
N GLY A 349 -14.28 13.23 1.18
CA GLY A 349 -13.99 12.63 2.48
C GLY A 349 -13.45 11.22 2.35
N GLU A 350 -12.74 10.77 3.39
CA GLU A 350 -12.13 9.45 3.44
C GLU A 350 -12.21 8.86 4.85
N THR A 351 -11.83 7.59 5.00
CA THR A 351 -11.65 7.04 6.34
C THR A 351 -10.49 7.73 7.04
N ILE A 352 -10.70 8.13 8.30
CA ILE A 352 -9.63 8.67 9.16
C ILE A 352 -8.93 7.58 9.98
N ASP A 353 -9.43 6.33 9.90
CA ASP A 353 -8.88 5.17 10.59
C ASP A 353 -8.91 3.89 9.73
N ASP A 354 -9.61 2.83 10.15
CA ASP A 354 -9.74 1.58 9.42
C ASP A 354 -10.65 1.82 8.19
N ALA A 355 -10.31 1.23 7.03
CA ALA A 355 -11.25 1.15 5.90
C ALA A 355 -12.40 0.18 6.21
N ALA A 356 -13.51 0.29 5.47
CA ALA A 356 -14.66 -0.58 5.69
C ALA A 356 -14.32 -2.05 5.48
N GLY A 357 -13.60 -2.40 4.41
CA GLY A 357 -13.18 -3.78 4.14
C GLY A 357 -12.29 -4.35 5.25
N GLU A 358 -11.32 -3.57 5.71
CA GLU A 358 -10.49 -3.93 6.86
C GLU A 358 -11.32 -4.15 8.14
N ALA A 359 -12.35 -3.35 8.38
CA ALA A 359 -13.26 -3.56 9.50
C ALA A 359 -14.03 -4.89 9.37
N PHE A 360 -14.46 -5.28 8.15
CA PHE A 360 -15.04 -6.61 7.90
C PHE A 360 -14.03 -7.73 8.23
N ASP A 361 -12.78 -7.63 7.78
CA ASP A 361 -11.77 -8.66 8.02
C ASP A 361 -11.45 -8.84 9.51
N LYS A 362 -11.30 -7.72 10.23
CA LYS A 362 -11.02 -7.77 11.67
C LYS A 362 -12.21 -8.31 12.46
N VAL A 363 -13.45 -7.94 12.11
CA VAL A 363 -14.65 -8.49 12.78
C VAL A 363 -14.85 -9.97 12.45
N ALA A 364 -14.57 -10.39 11.21
CA ALA A 364 -14.63 -11.80 10.84
C ALA A 364 -13.68 -12.63 11.72
N ARG A 365 -12.46 -12.15 11.94
CA ARG A 365 -11.49 -12.76 12.85
C ARG A 365 -12.02 -12.89 14.28
N VAL A 366 -12.62 -11.82 14.83
CA VAL A 366 -13.22 -11.83 16.17
C VAL A 366 -14.32 -12.89 16.29
N LEU A 367 -15.08 -13.10 15.22
CA LEU A 367 -16.15 -14.10 15.15
C LEU A 367 -15.67 -15.52 14.80
N GLY A 368 -14.36 -15.72 14.60
CA GLY A 368 -13.80 -17.01 14.20
C GLY A 368 -14.15 -17.41 12.75
N LEU A 369 -14.45 -16.43 11.89
CA LEU A 369 -14.73 -16.64 10.47
C LEU A 369 -13.44 -16.59 9.64
N PRO A 370 -13.41 -17.25 8.46
CA PRO A 370 -12.24 -17.23 7.58
C PRO A 370 -11.97 -15.84 6.97
N TYR A 371 -10.72 -15.66 6.54
CA TYR A 371 -10.28 -14.55 5.68
C TYR A 371 -10.44 -14.94 4.20
N PRO A 372 -10.86 -14.02 3.29
CA PRO A 372 -11.27 -12.64 3.53
C PRO A 372 -12.63 -12.55 4.23
N GLY A 373 -12.77 -11.63 5.18
CA GLY A 373 -13.90 -11.57 6.11
C GLY A 373 -15.20 -11.07 5.52
N GLY A 374 -15.15 -10.16 4.53
CA GLY A 374 -16.33 -9.56 3.90
C GLY A 374 -17.36 -10.58 3.40
N PRO A 375 -17.00 -11.52 2.49
CA PRO A 375 -17.91 -12.54 1.99
C PRO A 375 -18.45 -13.48 3.07
N HIS A 376 -17.64 -13.80 4.08
CA HIS A 376 -18.05 -14.69 5.17
C HIS A 376 -19.05 -14.00 6.12
N ILE A 377 -18.81 -12.73 6.46
CA ILE A 377 -19.76 -11.91 7.21
C ILE A 377 -21.07 -11.79 6.44
N ASP A 378 -21.03 -11.48 5.14
CA ASP A 378 -22.25 -11.30 4.34
C ASP A 378 -23.13 -12.56 4.34
N ARG A 379 -22.49 -13.73 4.23
CA ARG A 379 -23.15 -15.03 4.26
C ARG A 379 -23.82 -15.31 5.61
N VAL A 380 -23.09 -15.19 6.72
CA VAL A 380 -23.65 -15.52 8.04
C VAL A 380 -24.66 -14.47 8.52
N ALA A 381 -24.51 -13.23 8.09
CA ALA A 381 -25.42 -12.14 8.40
C ALA A 381 -26.78 -12.26 7.69
N ALA A 382 -26.93 -13.13 6.69
CA ALA A 382 -28.20 -13.39 6.03
C ALA A 382 -29.24 -14.02 6.98
N ASP A 383 -28.76 -14.81 7.96
CA ASP A 383 -29.60 -15.52 8.93
C ASP A 383 -29.78 -14.77 10.26
N GLY A 384 -29.20 -13.58 10.39
CA GLY A 384 -29.21 -12.78 11.62
C GLY A 384 -30.18 -11.60 11.60
N ASP A 385 -30.56 -11.11 12.78
CA ASP A 385 -31.33 -9.88 12.92
C ASP A 385 -30.41 -8.64 12.94
N PRO A 386 -30.47 -7.74 11.93
CA PRO A 386 -29.66 -6.53 11.90
C PRO A 386 -29.99 -5.52 13.01
N LYS A 387 -31.07 -5.73 13.78
CA LYS A 387 -31.48 -4.89 14.91
C LYS A 387 -31.20 -5.54 16.27
N ALA A 388 -30.66 -6.75 16.31
CA ALA A 388 -30.39 -7.45 17.56
C ALA A 388 -29.42 -6.69 18.47
N ILE A 389 -28.42 -6.03 17.89
CA ILE A 389 -27.37 -5.34 18.63
C ILE A 389 -27.18 -3.93 18.08
N ARG A 390 -27.28 -2.93 18.96
CA ARG A 390 -27.08 -1.53 18.59
C ARG A 390 -25.60 -1.15 18.62
N PHE A 391 -24.90 -1.39 17.53
CA PHE A 391 -23.52 -0.92 17.35
C PHE A 391 -23.43 0.57 16.99
N PRO A 392 -22.34 1.27 17.35
CA PRO A 392 -22.17 2.69 17.06
C PRO A 392 -22.03 2.94 15.54
N ARG A 393 -22.47 4.11 15.09
CA ARG A 393 -22.23 4.64 13.75
C ARG A 393 -21.19 5.76 13.88
N GLY A 394 -19.97 5.50 13.44
CA GLY A 394 -18.84 6.44 13.57
C GLY A 394 -19.11 7.76 12.83
N LEU A 395 -18.59 8.86 13.37
CA LEU A 395 -18.66 10.22 12.78
C LEU A 395 -20.06 10.61 12.27
N SER A 396 -21.10 10.23 13.00
CA SER A 396 -22.50 10.42 12.60
C SER A 396 -23.30 11.31 13.57
N LEU A 397 -22.69 11.80 14.66
CA LEU A 397 -23.34 12.76 15.57
C LEU A 397 -23.30 14.18 14.97
N PRO A 398 -24.22 15.08 15.33
CA PRO A 398 -24.26 16.44 14.77
C PRO A 398 -22.92 17.19 14.85
N LYS A 399 -22.25 17.12 16.01
CA LYS A 399 -20.92 17.73 16.21
C LYS A 399 -19.83 17.14 15.31
N ASP A 400 -19.95 15.86 14.95
CA ASP A 400 -18.98 15.17 14.11
C ASP A 400 -19.23 15.59 12.66
N MET A 401 -20.50 15.63 12.24
CA MET A 401 -20.92 16.02 10.88
C MET A 401 -20.60 17.48 10.51
N GLU A 402 -20.35 18.35 11.49
CA GLU A 402 -19.86 19.72 11.25
C GLU A 402 -18.41 19.74 10.72
N ARG A 403 -17.56 18.80 11.17
CA ARG A 403 -16.13 18.74 10.81
C ARG A 403 -15.80 17.61 9.84
N HIS A 404 -16.53 16.51 9.94
CA HIS A 404 -16.30 15.23 9.28
C HIS A 404 -17.55 14.82 8.51
N ARG A 405 -18.10 15.76 7.73
CA ARG A 405 -19.37 15.58 7.02
C ARG A 405 -19.35 14.32 6.16
N TYR A 406 -18.25 14.12 5.42
CA TYR A 406 -18.10 13.01 4.49
C TYR A 406 -17.05 11.98 4.92
N ASP A 407 -16.30 12.23 5.99
CA ASP A 407 -15.27 11.30 6.48
C ASP A 407 -15.87 10.08 7.18
N PHE A 408 -15.12 8.97 7.19
CA PHE A 408 -15.53 7.69 7.77
C PHE A 408 -14.65 7.30 8.96
N SER A 409 -15.20 6.50 9.87
CA SER A 409 -14.46 5.91 11.00
C SER A 409 -15.11 4.59 11.39
N PHE A 410 -14.34 3.51 11.33
CA PHE A 410 -14.79 2.15 11.64
C PHE A 410 -14.00 1.49 12.78
N SER A 411 -12.87 2.07 13.21
CA SER A 411 -12.08 1.53 14.33
C SER A 411 -12.88 1.44 15.63
N GLY A 412 -13.66 2.49 15.96
CA GLY A 412 -14.54 2.49 17.13
C GLY A 412 -15.66 1.44 17.05
N LEU A 413 -16.18 1.18 15.85
CA LEU A 413 -17.17 0.14 15.58
C LEU A 413 -16.57 -1.26 15.80
N LYS A 414 -15.38 -1.52 15.25
CA LYS A 414 -14.65 -2.76 15.48
C LYS A 414 -14.43 -3.03 16.97
N THR A 415 -13.94 -2.03 17.72
CA THR A 415 -13.72 -2.17 19.17
C THR A 415 -15.02 -2.44 19.93
N ALA A 416 -16.13 -1.83 19.52
CA ALA A 416 -17.43 -2.09 20.12
C ALA A 416 -17.89 -3.54 19.88
N VAL A 417 -17.66 -4.10 18.69
CA VAL A 417 -17.94 -5.51 18.39
C VAL A 417 -17.06 -6.43 19.22
N ALA A 418 -15.74 -6.22 19.25
CA ALA A 418 -14.80 -7.03 20.01
C ALA A 418 -15.18 -7.09 21.50
N ARG A 419 -15.40 -5.93 22.12
CA ARG A 419 -15.81 -5.85 23.54
C ARG A 419 -17.16 -6.52 23.82
N TRP A 420 -18.10 -6.45 22.88
CA TRP A 420 -19.39 -7.10 23.02
C TRP A 420 -19.24 -8.63 23.02
N VAL A 421 -18.40 -9.16 22.11
CA VAL A 421 -18.09 -10.60 22.01
C VAL A 421 -17.32 -11.09 23.23
N GLU A 422 -16.26 -10.39 23.64
CA GLU A 422 -15.46 -10.70 24.83
C GLU A 422 -16.33 -10.78 26.08
N LYS A 423 -17.21 -9.79 26.30
CA LYS A 423 -18.10 -9.78 27.47
C LYS A 423 -19.04 -10.99 27.53
N ARG A 424 -19.53 -11.47 26.38
CA ARG A 424 -20.38 -12.69 26.31
C ARG A 424 -19.56 -13.94 26.62
N GLN A 425 -18.36 -14.03 26.06
CA GLN A 425 -17.44 -15.15 26.29
C GLN A 425 -17.02 -15.24 27.77
N ASP A 426 -16.67 -14.11 28.38
CA ASP A 426 -16.31 -14.02 29.81
C ASP A 426 -17.49 -14.42 30.73
N ALA A 427 -18.72 -14.15 30.29
CA ALA A 427 -19.94 -14.59 30.98
C ALA A 427 -20.27 -16.07 30.74
N GLY A 428 -19.52 -16.79 29.91
CA GLY A 428 -19.80 -18.17 29.51
C GLY A 428 -21.04 -18.32 28.63
N GLU A 429 -21.49 -17.24 27.99
CA GLU A 429 -22.68 -17.22 27.14
C GLU A 429 -22.31 -17.46 25.67
N PRO A 430 -23.16 -18.17 24.89
CA PRO A 430 -22.91 -18.36 23.47
C PRO A 430 -23.00 -17.03 22.71
N VAL A 431 -22.08 -16.83 21.76
CA VAL A 431 -22.08 -15.67 20.87
C VAL A 431 -23.00 -15.93 19.68
N PRO A 432 -24.10 -15.17 19.49
CA PRO A 432 -24.97 -15.31 18.32
C PRO A 432 -24.30 -14.69 17.09
N VAL A 433 -23.41 -15.44 16.44
CA VAL A 433 -22.55 -14.97 15.34
C VAL A 433 -23.35 -14.29 14.22
N ALA A 434 -24.49 -14.87 13.82
CA ALA A 434 -25.34 -14.32 12.76
C ALA A 434 -25.89 -12.92 13.11
N ASP A 435 -26.39 -12.73 14.34
CA ASP A 435 -26.92 -11.44 14.81
C ASP A 435 -25.82 -10.38 14.96
N VAL A 436 -24.64 -10.77 15.44
CA VAL A 436 -23.48 -9.88 15.52
C VAL A 436 -23.05 -9.43 14.14
N ALA A 437 -22.90 -10.37 13.20
CA ALA A 437 -22.53 -10.08 11.82
C ALA A 437 -23.57 -9.20 11.12
N ALA A 438 -24.87 -9.49 11.28
CA ALA A 438 -25.96 -8.69 10.72
C ALA A 438 -25.99 -7.27 11.27
N SER A 439 -25.89 -7.13 12.59
CA SER A 439 -25.90 -5.83 13.27
C SER A 439 -24.66 -4.99 12.93
N PHE A 440 -23.48 -5.62 12.81
CA PHE A 440 -22.24 -4.96 12.38
C PHE A 440 -22.32 -4.50 10.93
N ARG A 441 -22.70 -5.40 10.02
CA ARG A 441 -22.89 -5.09 8.59
C ARG A 441 -23.85 -3.91 8.44
N GLU A 442 -25.00 -3.93 9.11
CA GLU A 442 -25.97 -2.83 9.06
C GLU A 442 -25.38 -1.51 9.53
N ALA A 443 -24.51 -1.50 10.55
CA ALA A 443 -23.85 -0.29 11.01
C ALA A 443 -22.87 0.29 9.97
N VAL A 444 -22.08 -0.56 9.31
CA VAL A 444 -21.15 -0.13 8.25
C VAL A 444 -21.92 0.42 7.05
N VAL A 445 -22.89 -0.35 6.52
CA VAL A 445 -23.65 0.04 5.32
C VAL A 445 -24.44 1.34 5.56
N ASP A 446 -25.00 1.51 6.76
CA ASP A 446 -25.75 2.71 7.14
C ASP A 446 -24.87 3.98 7.08
N VAL A 447 -23.65 3.95 7.63
CA VAL A 447 -22.73 5.10 7.59
C VAL A 447 -22.31 5.40 6.15
N LEU A 448 -21.89 4.38 5.40
CA LEU A 448 -21.44 4.50 4.01
C LEU A 448 -22.49 5.23 3.15
N LEU A 449 -23.72 4.73 3.17
CA LEU A 449 -24.77 5.25 2.29
C LEU A 449 -25.39 6.55 2.78
N THR A 450 -25.45 6.79 4.10
CA THR A 450 -25.90 8.08 4.63
C THR A 450 -25.00 9.21 4.11
N LYS A 451 -23.68 9.03 4.19
CA LYS A 451 -22.71 10.04 3.75
C LYS A 451 -22.68 10.18 2.23
N ALA A 452 -22.76 9.08 1.48
CA ALA A 452 -22.80 9.12 0.02
C ALA A 452 -24.06 9.83 -0.54
N VAL A 453 -25.24 9.53 0.03
CA VAL A 453 -26.48 10.22 -0.35
C VAL A 453 -26.46 11.68 0.07
N ALA A 454 -25.91 12.00 1.25
CA ALA A 454 -25.72 13.39 1.67
C ALA A 454 -24.83 14.16 0.68
N ALA A 455 -23.68 13.61 0.27
CA ALA A 455 -22.81 14.22 -0.73
C ALA A 455 -23.53 14.51 -2.05
N CYS A 456 -24.36 13.57 -2.53
CA CYS A 456 -25.17 13.79 -3.74
C CYS A 456 -26.15 14.97 -3.55
N VAL A 457 -26.88 15.00 -2.44
CA VAL A 457 -27.89 16.04 -2.15
C VAL A 457 -27.24 17.40 -1.95
N ASP A 458 -26.17 17.48 -1.15
CA ASP A 458 -25.49 18.72 -0.79
C ASP A 458 -24.83 19.39 -2.01
N HIS A 459 -24.32 18.59 -2.94
CA HIS A 459 -23.69 19.08 -4.18
C HIS A 459 -24.69 19.18 -5.35
N GLY A 460 -25.95 18.79 -5.17
CA GLY A 460 -26.97 18.81 -6.21
C GLY A 460 -26.69 17.86 -7.38
N ILE A 461 -26.01 16.74 -7.12
CA ILE A 461 -25.59 15.76 -8.12
C ILE A 461 -26.53 14.54 -8.04
N PRO A 462 -27.30 14.24 -9.10
CA PRO A 462 -28.32 13.19 -9.07
C PRO A 462 -27.76 11.80 -9.41
N ARG A 463 -26.45 11.56 -9.21
CA ARG A 463 -25.77 10.33 -9.63
C ARG A 463 -24.75 9.87 -8.58
N LEU A 464 -24.85 8.59 -8.21
CA LEU A 464 -23.93 7.91 -7.31
C LEU A 464 -23.34 6.67 -7.99
N LEU A 465 -22.03 6.62 -8.13
CA LEU A 465 -21.26 5.46 -8.55
C LEU A 465 -20.75 4.72 -7.31
N LEU A 466 -20.95 3.40 -7.24
CA LEU A 466 -20.36 2.55 -6.20
C LEU A 466 -19.29 1.65 -6.80
N GLY A 467 -18.07 1.74 -6.27
CA GLY A 467 -16.93 0.91 -6.65
C GLY A 467 -16.22 0.29 -5.44
N GLY A 468 -15.32 -0.65 -5.70
CA GLY A 468 -14.55 -1.36 -4.67
C GLY A 468 -15.15 -2.70 -4.24
N GLY A 469 -14.31 -3.57 -3.68
CA GLY A 469 -14.67 -4.96 -3.35
C GLY A 469 -15.82 -5.11 -2.34
N VAL A 470 -16.05 -4.13 -1.46
CA VAL A 470 -17.15 -4.19 -0.48
C VAL A 470 -18.52 -4.08 -1.16
N VAL A 471 -18.59 -3.58 -2.40
CA VAL A 471 -19.82 -3.54 -3.21
C VAL A 471 -20.32 -4.94 -3.57
N ALA A 472 -19.48 -5.97 -3.47
CA ALA A 472 -19.89 -7.38 -3.57
C ALA A 472 -20.86 -7.80 -2.45
N ASN A 473 -20.93 -7.06 -1.35
CA ASN A 473 -21.89 -7.27 -0.28
C ASN A 473 -23.34 -7.02 -0.76
N ALA A 474 -24.22 -8.01 -0.61
CA ALA A 474 -25.60 -7.90 -1.09
C ALA A 474 -26.38 -6.78 -0.39
N ARG A 475 -26.19 -6.64 0.93
CA ARG A 475 -26.88 -5.64 1.75
C ARG A 475 -26.48 -4.21 1.37
N VAL A 476 -25.21 -3.96 1.01
CA VAL A 476 -24.75 -2.67 0.48
C VAL A 476 -25.54 -2.28 -0.76
N ARG A 477 -25.66 -3.19 -1.74
CA ARG A 477 -26.37 -2.91 -2.99
C ARG A 477 -27.86 -2.68 -2.78
N GLU A 478 -28.50 -3.51 -1.95
CA GLU A 478 -29.91 -3.38 -1.62
C GLU A 478 -30.23 -2.01 -1.00
N LEU A 479 -29.49 -1.64 0.04
CA LEU A 479 -29.73 -0.39 0.76
C LEU A 479 -29.34 0.83 -0.08
N ALA A 480 -28.33 0.70 -0.96
CA ALA A 480 -27.96 1.75 -1.89
C ALA A 480 -29.10 2.01 -2.87
N ALA A 481 -29.66 0.96 -3.47
CA ALA A 481 -30.78 1.07 -4.40
C ALA A 481 -32.02 1.66 -3.74
N GLU A 482 -32.30 1.29 -2.48
CA GLU A 482 -33.39 1.85 -1.69
C GLU A 482 -33.20 3.36 -1.45
N ARG A 483 -32.05 3.76 -0.89
CA ARG A 483 -31.80 5.16 -0.49
C ARG A 483 -31.63 6.09 -1.69
N CYS A 484 -30.96 5.64 -2.75
CA CYS A 484 -30.82 6.44 -3.96
C CYS A 484 -32.19 6.69 -4.62
N ARG A 485 -33.03 5.65 -4.72
CA ARG A 485 -34.39 5.80 -5.25
C ARG A 485 -35.23 6.76 -4.41
N ALA A 486 -35.13 6.70 -3.09
CA ALA A 486 -35.85 7.61 -2.19
C ALA A 486 -35.38 9.07 -2.34
N ALA A 487 -34.11 9.29 -2.67
CA ALA A 487 -33.51 10.61 -2.87
C ALA A 487 -33.55 11.12 -4.32
N GLY A 488 -34.07 10.33 -5.27
CA GLY A 488 -34.05 10.68 -6.70
C GLY A 488 -32.66 10.65 -7.34
N ILE A 489 -31.76 9.84 -6.79
CA ILE A 489 -30.38 9.64 -7.27
C ILE A 489 -30.33 8.39 -8.15
N GLU A 490 -29.70 8.51 -9.32
CA GLU A 490 -29.34 7.38 -10.18
C GLU A 490 -28.15 6.63 -9.57
N LEU A 491 -28.32 5.34 -9.31
CA LEU A 491 -27.28 4.47 -8.79
C LEU A 491 -26.60 3.72 -9.94
N ARG A 492 -25.28 3.83 -10.04
CA ARG A 492 -24.44 3.04 -10.96
C ARG A 492 -23.52 2.11 -10.18
N ILE A 493 -23.47 0.86 -10.61
CA ILE A 493 -22.60 -0.18 -10.05
C ILE A 493 -22.01 -0.93 -11.24
N PRO A 494 -20.68 -0.92 -11.44
CA PRO A 494 -20.04 -1.73 -12.48
C PRO A 494 -20.36 -3.22 -12.31
N PRO A 495 -20.16 -4.05 -13.36
CA PRO A 495 -20.16 -5.49 -13.21
C PRO A 495 -19.28 -5.91 -12.03
N LEU A 496 -19.75 -6.85 -11.20
CA LEU A 496 -19.05 -7.23 -9.96
C LEU A 496 -17.60 -7.69 -10.20
N SER A 497 -17.32 -8.26 -11.37
CA SER A 497 -15.98 -8.65 -11.82
C SER A 497 -15.02 -7.48 -12.04
N LEU A 498 -15.53 -6.26 -12.13
CA LEU A 498 -14.76 -5.01 -12.30
C LEU A 498 -14.77 -4.13 -11.03
N CYS A 499 -15.46 -4.56 -9.97
CA CYS A 499 -15.52 -3.80 -8.71
C CYS A 499 -14.28 -3.98 -7.83
N THR A 500 -13.65 -5.16 -7.87
CA THR A 500 -12.37 -5.43 -7.19
C THR A 500 -11.20 -4.92 -8.02
N ASP A 501 -10.01 -4.88 -7.43
CA ASP A 501 -8.79 -4.42 -8.10
C ASP A 501 -8.50 -5.28 -9.34
N ASN A 502 -8.33 -4.64 -10.50
CA ASN A 502 -8.14 -5.32 -11.77
C ASN A 502 -7.39 -4.43 -12.77
N GLY A 503 -6.70 -5.06 -13.73
CA GLY A 503 -5.94 -4.31 -14.74
C GLY A 503 -6.82 -3.61 -15.77
N ALA A 504 -8.08 -4.04 -15.94
CA ALA A 504 -9.01 -3.43 -16.89
C ALA A 504 -9.36 -1.99 -16.53
N MET A 505 -9.55 -1.69 -15.25
CA MET A 505 -9.85 -0.33 -14.77
C MET A 505 -8.68 0.64 -15.04
N ILE A 506 -7.45 0.13 -14.97
CA ILE A 506 -6.21 0.88 -15.25
C ILE A 506 -6.05 1.09 -16.75
N ALA A 507 -6.31 0.06 -17.55
CA ALA A 507 -6.30 0.14 -19.00
C ALA A 507 -7.35 1.15 -19.51
N ALA A 508 -8.55 1.15 -18.91
CA ALA A 508 -9.65 2.07 -19.24
C ALA A 508 -9.28 3.53 -18.96
N LEU A 509 -8.70 3.82 -17.79
CA LEU A 509 -8.23 5.16 -17.46
C LEU A 509 -7.10 5.60 -18.40
N GLY A 510 -6.16 4.71 -18.71
CA GLY A 510 -5.10 4.95 -19.69
C GLY A 510 -5.65 5.28 -21.09
N ALA A 511 -6.60 4.50 -21.59
CA ALA A 511 -7.27 4.77 -22.86
C ALA A 511 -7.96 6.13 -22.84
N ARG A 512 -8.63 6.49 -21.74
CA ARG A 512 -9.31 7.79 -21.61
C ARG A 512 -8.35 8.98 -21.57
N LEU A 513 -7.18 8.82 -20.94
CA LEU A 513 -6.11 9.82 -20.95
C LEU A 513 -5.58 10.04 -22.38
N ILE A 514 -5.39 8.98 -23.15
CA ILE A 514 -4.95 9.07 -24.55
C ILE A 514 -6.01 9.76 -25.41
N GLU A 515 -7.28 9.37 -25.29
CA GLU A 515 -8.40 9.97 -26.05
C GLU A 515 -8.61 11.45 -25.74
N SER A 516 -8.29 11.89 -24.53
CA SER A 516 -8.34 13.31 -24.13
C SER A 516 -7.09 14.10 -24.55
N GLY A 517 -6.10 13.44 -25.17
CA GLY A 517 -4.87 14.08 -25.63
C GLY A 517 -3.84 14.35 -24.52
N ARG A 518 -3.96 13.68 -23.37
CA ARG A 518 -3.00 13.80 -22.27
C ARG A 518 -1.64 13.24 -22.70
N ALA A 519 -0.56 13.97 -22.40
CA ALA A 519 0.80 13.51 -22.68
C ALA A 519 1.18 12.32 -21.77
N PRO A 520 2.09 11.43 -22.19
CA PRO A 520 2.57 10.31 -21.36
C PRO A 520 3.41 10.78 -20.15
N SER A 521 3.48 9.97 -19.08
CA SER A 521 4.16 10.23 -17.79
C SER A 521 5.70 10.15 -17.82
N GLY A 522 6.33 10.00 -18.99
CA GLY A 522 7.77 9.73 -19.08
C GLY A 522 8.24 8.52 -18.24
N LEU A 523 9.54 8.46 -17.91
CA LEU A 523 10.16 7.35 -17.16
C LEU A 523 10.59 7.74 -15.74
N ALA A 524 10.46 9.01 -15.36
CA ALA A 524 11.01 9.54 -14.12
C ALA A 524 10.16 9.23 -12.89
N PHE A 525 8.84 9.05 -13.05
CA PHE A 525 7.92 8.83 -11.93
C PHE A 525 8.25 7.57 -11.11
N GLY A 526 8.08 7.64 -9.80
CA GLY A 526 8.21 6.48 -8.91
C GLY A 526 6.85 5.86 -8.57
N ALA A 527 6.88 4.79 -7.77
CA ALA A 527 5.70 4.38 -7.02
C ALA A 527 5.45 5.40 -5.89
N ASP A 528 4.20 5.84 -5.74
CA ASP A 528 3.77 6.73 -4.67
C ASP A 528 2.66 6.07 -3.87
N SER A 529 2.98 5.57 -2.68
CA SER A 529 2.03 4.86 -1.83
C SER A 529 0.89 5.74 -1.33
N THR A 530 1.06 7.06 -1.37
CA THR A 530 0.12 8.05 -0.84
C THR A 530 -0.36 9.01 -1.93
N LEU A 531 -0.34 8.58 -3.20
CA LEU A 531 -0.65 9.42 -4.35
C LEU A 531 -2.02 10.11 -4.17
N PRO A 532 -2.05 11.45 -4.08
CA PRO A 532 -3.31 12.17 -3.90
C PRO A 532 -4.26 11.90 -5.05
N VAL A 533 -5.56 11.71 -4.76
CA VAL A 533 -6.57 11.42 -5.80
C VAL A 533 -6.70 12.52 -6.85
N THR A 534 -6.32 13.76 -6.50
CA THR A 534 -6.27 14.91 -7.41
C THR A 534 -5.18 14.75 -8.49
N VAL A 535 -4.20 13.86 -8.29
CA VAL A 535 -3.19 13.51 -9.29
C VAL A 535 -3.67 12.26 -10.02
N VAL A 536 -4.45 12.46 -11.08
CA VAL A 536 -5.00 11.37 -11.91
C VAL A 536 -3.91 10.61 -12.67
N GLN A 537 -2.93 11.34 -13.20
CA GLN A 537 -1.76 10.80 -13.90
C GLN A 537 -0.51 11.50 -13.37
N VAL A 538 0.53 10.72 -13.08
CA VAL A 538 1.86 11.26 -12.69
C VAL A 538 2.62 11.75 -13.92
N ASP A 539 3.54 12.69 -13.72
CA ASP A 539 4.32 13.34 -14.78
C ASP A 539 5.62 12.61 -15.16
#